data_AF-A0A536G1I8-F1
#
_entry.id   AF-A0A536G1I8-F1
#
_cell.length_a   1.000
_cell.length_b   1.000
_cell.length_c   1.000
_cell.angle_alpha   90.00
_cell.angle_beta   90.00
_cell.angle_gamma   90.00
#
_symmetry.space_group_name_H-M   'P 1'
#
loop_
_entity.id
_entity.type
_entity.pdbx_description
1 polymer ?
#
loop_
_entity_poly.entity_id
_entity_poly.type
_entity_poly.pdbx_seq_one_letter_code
_entity_poly.pdbx_strand_id
1 'polypeptide(L)'
;MTARATARRVFEIGAYVLVVAVVLQFFLAGLGIFASATLFFWHTTVNAIVIFFGSIILALLGWYAHVERRTFALPGIIAGLVILQSLLLFPYHMALPTAVRAISALHAVNALVIFGVALALMDRVRGARRAQA
;
A
#
# COMPACT_ATOMS: atom_id res chain seq x y z
N MET A 1 -18.79 -20.77 -10.25
CA MET A 1 -18.66 -19.30 -10.09
C MET A 1 -18.13 -18.72 -11.38
N THR A 2 -18.59 -17.56 -11.83
CA THR A 2 -18.02 -16.91 -13.03
C THR A 2 -16.61 -16.36 -12.73
N ALA A 3 -15.80 -16.16 -13.77
CA ALA A 3 -14.46 -15.55 -13.64
C ALA A 3 -14.53 -14.18 -12.95
N ARG A 4 -15.54 -13.37 -13.27
CA ARG A 4 -15.79 -12.07 -12.64
C ARG A 4 -16.16 -12.16 -11.16
N ALA A 5 -17.03 -13.11 -10.78
CA ALA A 5 -17.37 -13.31 -9.37
C ALA A 5 -16.14 -13.74 -8.56
N THR A 6 -15.27 -14.56 -9.16
CA THR A 6 -13.99 -14.97 -8.56
C THR A 6 -13.05 -13.77 -8.41
N ALA A 7 -12.87 -12.96 -9.46
CA ALA A 7 -12.05 -11.75 -9.43
C ALA A 7 -12.53 -10.76 -8.36
N ARG A 8 -13.85 -10.58 -8.21
CA ARG A 8 -14.44 -9.75 -7.15
C ARG A 8 -14.11 -10.29 -5.76
N ARG A 9 -14.25 -11.59 -5.55
CA ARG A 9 -13.92 -12.22 -4.26
C ARG A 9 -12.43 -12.07 -3.93
N VAL A 10 -11.55 -12.25 -4.92
CA VAL A 10 -10.10 -12.03 -4.77
C VAL A 10 -9.81 -10.56 -4.46
N PHE A 11 -10.45 -9.61 -5.16
CA PHE A 11 -10.32 -8.18 -4.86
C PHE A 11 -10.66 -7.87 -3.41
N GLU A 12 -11.80 -8.37 -2.93
CA GLU A 12 -12.26 -8.09 -1.58
C GLU A 12 -11.37 -8.73 -0.52
N ILE A 13 -10.91 -9.97 -0.70
CA ILE A 13 -9.96 -10.62 0.21
C ILE A 13 -8.61 -9.88 0.17
N GLY A 14 -8.15 -9.55 -1.02
CA GLY A 14 -6.90 -8.86 -1.25
C GLY A 14 -6.86 -7.46 -0.62
N ALA A 15 -7.99 -6.77 -0.49
CA ALA A 15 -8.07 -5.53 0.28
C ALA A 15 -7.66 -5.71 1.75
N TYR A 16 -8.07 -6.80 2.41
CA TYR A 16 -7.63 -7.10 3.78
C TYR A 16 -6.15 -7.47 3.82
N VAL A 17 -5.70 -8.31 2.88
CA VAL A 17 -4.29 -8.69 2.77
C VAL A 17 -3.40 -7.47 2.58
N LEU A 18 -3.84 -6.49 1.76
CA LEU A 18 -3.12 -5.25 1.53
C LEU A 18 -3.02 -4.41 2.80
N VAL A 19 -4.09 -4.28 3.58
CA VAL A 19 -4.04 -3.60 4.89
C VAL A 19 -3.04 -4.27 5.82
N VAL A 20 -3.08 -5.61 5.91
CA VAL A 20 -2.12 -6.38 6.74
C VAL A 20 -0.68 -6.16 6.25
N ALA A 21 -0.44 -6.18 4.94
CA ALA A 21 0.88 -5.91 4.36
C ALA A 21 1.38 -4.50 4.70
N VAL A 22 0.50 -3.49 4.66
CA VAL A 22 0.83 -2.11 5.07
C VAL A 22 1.16 -2.05 6.56
N VAL A 23 0.41 -2.72 7.43
CA VAL A 23 0.73 -2.79 8.88
C VAL A 23 2.08 -3.48 9.10
N LEU A 24 2.33 -4.60 8.42
CA LEU A 24 3.61 -5.29 8.45
C LEU A 24 4.75 -4.39 7.97
N GLN A 25 4.52 -3.47 7.04
CA GLN A 25 5.54 -2.54 6.57
C GLN A 25 6.10 -1.65 7.70
N PHE A 26 5.23 -1.17 8.60
CA PHE A 26 5.67 -0.41 9.78
C PHE A 26 6.45 -1.27 10.76
N PHE A 27 5.99 -2.50 11.00
CA PHE A 27 6.69 -3.44 11.86
C PHE A 27 8.09 -3.78 11.33
N LEU A 28 8.21 -4.05 10.03
CA LEU A 28 9.50 -4.33 9.37
C LEU A 28 10.43 -3.11 9.40
N ALA A 29 9.90 -1.89 9.28
CA ALA A 29 10.69 -0.66 9.49
C ALA A 29 11.24 -0.60 10.92
N GLY A 30 10.38 -0.88 11.91
CA GLY A 30 10.75 -0.94 13.32
C GLY A 30 11.81 -2.00 13.61
N LEU A 31 11.70 -3.19 13.02
CA LEU A 31 12.73 -4.23 13.14
C LEU A 31 14.09 -3.76 12.60
N GLY A 32 14.10 -3.04 11.48
CA GLY A 32 15.32 -2.44 10.93
C GLY A 32 15.99 -1.45 11.90
N ILE A 33 15.18 -0.65 12.60
CA ILE A 33 15.65 0.37 13.57
C ILE A 33 16.11 -0.26 14.87
N PHE A 34 15.30 -1.14 15.46
CA PHE A 34 15.46 -1.59 16.84
C PHE A 34 16.18 -2.94 17.00
N ALA A 35 16.19 -3.78 15.96
CA ALA A 35 16.81 -5.11 16.03
C ALA A 35 18.08 -5.23 15.19
N SER A 36 18.00 -4.93 13.88
CA SER A 36 19.17 -4.98 13.00
C SER A 36 18.92 -4.27 11.67
N ALA A 37 19.90 -3.48 11.21
CA ALA A 37 19.85 -2.82 9.92
C ALA A 37 19.73 -3.79 8.73
N THR A 38 20.20 -5.04 8.86
CA THR A 38 20.05 -6.06 7.80
C THR A 38 18.58 -6.41 7.54
N LEU A 39 17.71 -6.24 8.54
CA LEU A 39 16.29 -6.50 8.42
C LEU A 39 15.55 -5.43 7.61
N PHE A 40 16.18 -4.27 7.33
CA PHE A 40 15.61 -3.29 6.41
C PHE A 40 15.34 -3.86 5.02
N PHE A 41 16.06 -4.90 4.59
CA PHE A 41 15.79 -5.58 3.30
C PHE A 41 14.32 -6.01 3.16
N TRP A 42 13.72 -6.53 4.23
CA TRP A 42 12.33 -6.97 4.23
C TRP A 42 11.36 -5.79 4.09
N HIS A 43 11.68 -4.65 4.70
CA HIS A 43 10.91 -3.42 4.59
C HIS A 43 11.10 -2.75 3.23
N THR A 44 12.34 -2.44 2.84
CA THR A 44 12.65 -1.59 1.69
C THR A 44 12.46 -2.30 0.35
N THR A 45 12.57 -3.63 0.33
CA THR A 45 12.54 -4.41 -0.91
C THR A 45 11.35 -5.35 -0.93
N VAL A 46 11.33 -6.38 -0.09
CA VAL A 46 10.37 -7.49 -0.24
C VAL A 46 8.94 -7.03 -0.04
N ASN A 47 8.60 -6.45 1.11
CA ASN A 47 7.22 -6.08 1.40
C ASN A 47 6.79 -4.82 0.63
N ALA A 48 7.73 -3.93 0.29
CA ALA A 48 7.47 -2.80 -0.62
C ALA A 48 7.01 -3.28 -2.01
N ILE A 49 7.68 -4.29 -2.59
CA ILE A 49 7.30 -4.93 -3.86
C ILE A 49 5.92 -5.57 -3.75
N VAL A 50 5.65 -6.30 -2.66
CA VAL A 50 4.34 -6.92 -2.41
C VAL A 50 3.23 -5.87 -2.38
N ILE A 51 3.40 -4.77 -1.66
CA ILE A 51 2.41 -3.68 -1.58
C ILE A 51 2.23 -3.04 -2.96
N PHE A 52 3.32 -2.73 -3.68
CA PHE A 52 3.25 -2.06 -4.98
C PHE A 52 2.52 -2.91 -6.03
N PHE A 53 3.01 -4.12 -6.31
CA PHE A 53 2.41 -4.99 -7.32
C PHE A 53 1.05 -5.53 -6.87
N GLY A 54 0.88 -5.85 -5.59
CA GLY A 54 -0.42 -6.25 -5.03
C GLY A 54 -1.47 -5.17 -5.24
N SER A 55 -1.11 -3.90 -5.06
CA SER A 55 -1.98 -2.75 -5.31
C SER A 55 -2.38 -2.62 -6.78
N ILE A 56 -1.42 -2.78 -7.71
CA ILE A 56 -1.70 -2.76 -9.15
C ILE A 56 -2.64 -3.92 -9.54
N ILE A 57 -2.33 -5.13 -9.09
CA ILE A 57 -3.15 -6.33 -9.35
C ILE A 57 -4.57 -6.12 -8.83
N LEU A 58 -4.74 -5.58 -7.63
CA LEU A 58 -6.07 -5.29 -7.08
C LEU A 58 -6.81 -4.21 -7.88
N ALA A 59 -6.14 -3.15 -8.32
CA ALA A 59 -6.78 -2.15 -9.18
C ALA A 59 -7.30 -2.79 -10.48
N LEU A 60 -6.51 -3.66 -11.12
CA LEU A 60 -6.88 -4.38 -12.34
C LEU A 60 -8.02 -5.37 -12.11
N LEU A 61 -7.97 -6.14 -11.01
CA LEU A 61 -9.03 -7.08 -10.65
C LEU A 61 -10.35 -6.35 -10.34
N GLY A 62 -10.29 -5.25 -9.59
CA GLY A 62 -11.47 -4.45 -9.26
C GLY A 62 -12.09 -3.83 -10.51
N TRP A 63 -11.26 -3.32 -11.43
CA TRP A 63 -11.72 -2.85 -12.73
C TRP A 63 -12.38 -3.96 -13.55
N TYR A 64 -11.72 -5.12 -13.72
CA TYR A 64 -12.26 -6.27 -14.44
C TYR A 64 -13.56 -6.82 -13.83
N ALA A 65 -13.68 -6.77 -12.50
CA ALA A 65 -14.86 -7.22 -11.77
C ALA A 65 -15.99 -6.18 -11.68
N HIS A 66 -15.85 -5.02 -12.34
CA HIS A 66 -16.82 -3.91 -12.29
C HIS A 66 -17.13 -3.44 -10.85
N VAL A 67 -16.13 -3.48 -9.97
CA VAL A 67 -16.23 -2.83 -8.66
C VAL A 67 -16.42 -1.32 -8.87
N GLU A 68 -17.13 -0.64 -7.97
CA GLU A 68 -17.33 0.81 -8.05
C GLU A 68 -15.99 1.56 -8.20
N ARG A 69 -15.94 2.55 -9.09
CA ARG A 69 -14.72 3.32 -9.41
C ARG A 69 -14.03 3.91 -8.19
N ARG A 70 -14.81 4.43 -7.25
CA ARG A 70 -14.29 5.00 -6.00
C ARG A 70 -13.59 3.96 -5.13
N THR A 71 -13.84 2.67 -5.34
CA THR A 71 -13.26 1.58 -4.56
C THR A 71 -12.07 0.96 -5.29
N PHE A 72 -12.19 0.61 -6.58
CA PHE A 72 -11.06 -0.02 -7.30
C PHE A 72 -9.92 0.96 -7.60
N ALA A 73 -10.16 2.28 -7.57
CA ALA A 73 -9.11 3.27 -7.73
C ALA A 73 -8.18 3.38 -6.51
N LEU A 74 -8.62 3.00 -5.30
CA LEU A 74 -7.84 3.17 -4.07
C LEU A 74 -6.54 2.34 -4.05
N PRO A 75 -6.52 1.05 -4.46
CA PRO A 75 -5.26 0.33 -4.69
C PRO A 75 -4.35 1.06 -5.69
N GLY A 76 -4.89 1.60 -6.78
CA GLY A 76 -4.09 2.37 -7.74
C GLY A 76 -3.46 3.62 -7.11
N ILE A 77 -4.19 4.32 -6.25
CA ILE A 77 -3.67 5.45 -5.46
C ILE A 77 -2.55 4.98 -4.52
N ILE A 78 -2.70 3.84 -3.83
CA ILE A 78 -1.65 3.27 -2.99
C ILE A 78 -0.38 3.02 -3.80
N ALA A 79 -0.49 2.40 -4.98
CA ALA A 79 0.67 2.17 -5.85
C ALA A 79 1.38 3.49 -6.23
N GLY A 80 0.62 4.54 -6.57
CA GLY A 80 1.16 5.87 -6.82
C GLY A 80 1.86 6.48 -5.59
N LEU A 81 1.28 6.30 -4.40
CA LEU A 81 1.89 6.75 -3.14
C LEU A 81 3.15 5.97 -2.78
N VAL A 82 3.29 4.70 -3.18
CA VAL A 82 4.55 3.93 -3.04
C VAL A 82 5.65 4.48 -3.97
N ILE A 83 5.30 4.92 -5.18
CA ILE A 83 6.24 5.63 -6.05
C ILE A 83 6.69 6.93 -5.36
N LEU A 84 5.75 7.74 -4.89
CA LEU A 84 6.05 8.96 -4.13
C LEU A 84 6.93 8.66 -2.91
N GLN A 85 6.67 7.57 -2.20
CA GLN A 85 7.44 7.13 -1.05
C GLN A 85 8.93 6.95 -1.36
N SER A 86 9.23 6.43 -2.56
CA SER A 86 10.59 6.24 -3.06
C SER A 86 11.22 7.57 -3.48
N LEU A 87 10.45 8.43 -4.16
CA LEU A 87 10.91 9.76 -4.58
C LEU A 87 11.27 10.66 -3.38
N LEU A 88 10.51 10.59 -2.29
CA LEU A 88 10.79 11.35 -1.07
C LEU A 88 12.14 11.01 -0.43
N LEU A 89 12.70 9.83 -0.69
CA LEU A 89 14.01 9.42 -0.18
C LEU A 89 15.19 9.88 -1.06
N PHE A 90 14.93 10.42 -2.25
CA PHE A 90 15.99 10.85 -3.16
C PHE A 90 16.97 11.87 -2.53
N PRO A 91 16.50 12.93 -1.83
CA PRO A 91 17.41 13.86 -1.15
C PRO A 91 18.34 13.20 -0.14
N TYR A 92 17.84 12.20 0.59
CA TYR A 92 18.62 11.43 1.56
C TYR A 92 19.70 10.58 0.86
N HIS A 93 19.33 9.83 -0.19
CA HIS A 93 20.26 8.96 -0.91
C HIS A 93 21.34 9.72 -1.70
N MET A 94 21.04 10.94 -2.14
CA MET A 94 21.98 11.80 -2.85
C MET A 94 22.90 12.61 -1.92
N ALA A 95 22.84 12.40 -0.61
CA ALA A 95 23.63 13.13 0.39
C ALA A 95 23.54 14.66 0.25
N LEU A 96 22.36 15.18 -0.10
CA LEU A 96 22.12 16.62 -0.23
C LEU A 96 22.29 17.36 1.11
N PRO A 97 22.38 18.70 1.11
CA PRO A 97 22.44 19.48 2.35
C PRO A 97 21.31 19.14 3.33
N THR A 98 21.58 19.19 4.64
CA THR A 98 20.65 18.77 5.71
C THR A 98 19.27 19.42 5.58
N ALA A 99 19.21 20.71 5.23
CA ALA A 99 17.95 21.43 5.02
C ALA A 99 17.07 20.79 3.93
N VAL A 100 17.69 20.28 2.85
CA VAL A 100 16.99 19.60 1.76
C VAL A 100 16.65 18.16 2.14
N ARG A 101 17.54 17.47 2.85
CA ARG A 101 17.28 16.11 3.40
C ARG A 101 16.11 16.07 4.36
N ALA A 102 15.77 17.18 5.02
CA ALA A 102 14.59 17.27 5.88
C ALA A 102 13.29 16.94 5.13
N ILE A 103 13.22 17.17 3.81
CA ILE A 103 12.07 16.79 2.96
C ILE A 103 11.83 15.27 3.00
N SER A 104 12.90 14.47 3.12
CA SER A 104 12.77 13.01 3.22
C SER A 104 12.03 12.55 4.48
N ALA A 105 11.86 13.39 5.50
CA ALA A 105 11.00 13.09 6.64
C ALA A 105 9.52 12.91 6.24
N LEU A 106 9.09 13.50 5.11
CA LEU A 106 7.74 13.29 4.55
C LEU A 106 7.50 11.83 4.17
N HIS A 107 8.53 11.00 4.02
CA HIS A 107 8.38 9.56 3.83
C HIS A 107 7.55 8.91 4.95
N ALA A 108 7.80 9.29 6.21
CA ALA A 108 7.05 8.77 7.34
C ALA A 108 5.58 9.25 7.30
N VAL A 109 5.35 10.50 6.90
CA VAL A 109 4.00 11.08 6.77
C VAL A 109 3.23 10.41 5.63
N ASN A 110 3.87 10.18 4.48
CA ASN A 110 3.26 9.50 3.33
C ASN A 110 2.92 8.04 3.66
N ALA A 111 3.67 7.37 4.54
CA ALA A 111 3.29 6.05 5.05
C ALA A 111 1.94 6.08 5.80
N LEU A 112 1.68 7.12 6.60
CA LEU A 112 0.38 7.30 7.27
C LEU A 112 -0.75 7.55 6.26
N VAL A 113 -0.47 8.30 5.19
CA VAL A 113 -1.45 8.50 4.09
C VAL A 113 -1.78 7.18 3.41
N ILE A 114 -0.78 6.37 3.06
CA ILE A 114 -0.97 5.02 2.50
C ILE A 114 -1.84 4.17 3.42
N PHE A 115 -1.55 4.18 4.72
CA PHE A 115 -2.34 3.45 5.71
C PHE A 115 -3.80 3.93 5.74
N GLY A 116 -4.04 5.24 5.76
CA GLY A 116 -5.38 5.80 5.71
C GLY A 116 -6.15 5.41 4.44
N VAL A 117 -5.50 5.42 3.28
CA VAL A 117 -6.10 4.98 2.00
C VAL A 117 -6.42 3.48 2.04
N ALA A 118 -5.56 2.66 2.64
CA ALA A 118 -5.79 1.23 2.79
C ALA A 118 -6.99 0.94 3.72
N LEU A 119 -7.14 1.69 4.81
CA LEU A 119 -8.32 1.59 5.68
C LEU A 119 -9.60 2.01 4.95
N ALA A 120 -9.56 3.12 4.20
CA ALA A 120 -10.71 3.57 3.40
C ALA A 120 -11.14 2.53 2.35
N LEU A 121 -10.18 1.82 1.74
CA LEU A 121 -10.46 0.71 0.84
C LEU A 121 -11.19 -0.43 1.57
N MET A 122 -10.67 -0.84 2.72
CA MET A 122 -11.26 -1.91 3.53
C MET A 122 -12.68 -1.55 3.98
N ASP A 123 -12.94 -0.32 4.38
CA ASP A 123 -14.26 0.14 4.79
C ASP A 123 -15.26 0.11 3.63
N ARG A 124 -14.84 0.52 2.43
CA ARG A 124 -15.69 0.41 1.23
C ARG A 124 -16.01 -1.04 0.86
N VAL A 125 -15.02 -1.93 0.94
CA VAL A 125 -15.22 -3.38 0.72
C VAL A 125 -16.20 -3.98 1.74
N ARG A 126 -16.07 -3.61 3.03
CA ARG A 126 -16.99 -4.05 4.09
C ARG A 126 -18.41 -3.52 3.89
N GLY A 127 -18.56 -2.24 3.58
CA GLY A 127 -19.86 -1.62 3.29
C GLY A 127 -20.57 -2.29 2.13
N ALA A 128 -19.85 -2.54 1.03
CA ALA A 128 -20.40 -3.23 -0.14
C ALA A 128 -20.88 -4.65 0.20
N ARG A 129 -20.12 -5.42 1.00
CA ARG A 129 -20.52 -6.76 1.42
C ARG A 129 -21.79 -6.75 2.28
N ARG A 130 -21.91 -5.82 3.22
CA ARG A 130 -23.09 -5.68 4.09
C ARG A 130 -24.36 -5.35 3.30
N ALA A 131 -24.24 -4.55 2.24
CA ALA A 131 -25.38 -4.21 1.38
C ALA A 131 -25.85 -5.37 0.47
N GLN A 132 -25.09 -6.47 0.40
CA GLN A 132 -25.40 -7.66 -0.40
C GLN A 132 -25.87 -8.86 0.43
N ALA A 133 -25.81 -8.75 1.76
CA ALA A 133 -26.26 -9.76 2.71
C ALA A 133 -27.70 -9.47 3.14
#